data_AF-A0A243W5M0-F1
#
_entry.id   AF-A0A243W5M0-F1
#
_cell.length_a   1.000
_cell.length_b   1.000
_cell.length_c   1.000
_cell.angle_alpha   90.00
_cell.angle_beta   90.00
_cell.angle_gamma   90.00
#
_symmetry.space_group_name_H-M   'P 1'
#
loop_
_entity.id
_entity.type
_entity.pdbx_description
1 polymer ?
#
loop_
_entity_poly.entity_id
_entity_poly.type
_entity_poly.pdbx_seq_one_letter_code
_entity_poly.pdbx_strand_id
1 'polypeptide(L)'
;MKSLLLLLLLVCSSAAGQPAPVAPAPGNTPEPQVSFARESKPHAYYVRQAELWWQQVQHDLHSETNWYNYYRACRNAQGTADWKEEFVRESPALKLGADIVPLLKQHIPGTFTYYFVAGSTGGVASDGGLLLKAYQLNPDFEGIHATLVTYATTTGNDTLRRAVNQRWYTRQELSPGLLSYAYNVLHSLAPGAILLTEHDNDTYPLWLLQDVLHVRPDVHVLNIDFLLDESFRTRTFAQLHLEPLPLGQIHVNEYARNWEKVVHHLVTGYRLTQPLYLAMSMAPARYEGLTADLYPTGLAWRYSKTKIATQALNCQLLEEQFLWDEVRQPLAYDRSAHFVQQLNRNYLPLLRECYHFYQRTKQPQRQQQVRQLVAAILAGIEPAAEREHARQAFFSAAPVQSPQR
;
A
#
# COMPACT_ATOMS: atom_id res chain seq x y z
N MET A 1 25.27 11.83 -42.59
CA MET A 1 24.92 10.43 -42.91
C MET A 1 25.27 9.55 -41.71
N LYS A 2 24.28 8.81 -41.20
CA LYS A 2 24.34 7.71 -40.21
C LYS A 2 24.75 8.14 -38.77
N SER A 3 23.82 8.54 -37.90
CA SER A 3 22.95 7.70 -37.06
C SER A 3 23.69 6.53 -36.41
N LEU A 4 24.10 6.68 -35.15
CA LEU A 4 24.51 5.60 -34.27
C LEU A 4 23.61 5.59 -33.03
N LEU A 5 22.64 4.67 -33.05
CA LEU A 5 21.81 4.26 -31.93
C LEU A 5 22.73 3.52 -30.95
N LEU A 6 22.91 4.03 -29.72
CA LEU A 6 23.53 3.26 -28.65
C LEU A 6 22.43 2.59 -27.83
N LEU A 7 22.16 1.33 -28.18
CA LEU A 7 21.35 0.40 -27.40
C LEU A 7 22.14 0.05 -26.13
N LEU A 8 21.70 0.52 -24.96
CA LEU A 8 22.18 0.03 -23.67
C LEU A 8 21.49 -1.31 -23.36
N LEU A 9 22.09 -2.38 -23.87
CA LEU A 9 21.88 -3.74 -23.37
C LEU A 9 22.46 -3.81 -21.96
N LEU A 10 21.60 -3.78 -20.93
CA LEU A 10 21.96 -4.32 -19.62
C LEU A 10 22.15 -5.82 -19.78
N VAL A 11 23.41 -6.24 -19.90
CA VAL A 11 23.82 -7.61 -19.65
C VAL A 11 23.61 -7.86 -18.16
N CYS A 12 22.55 -8.59 -17.82
CA CYS A 12 22.44 -9.24 -16.52
C CYS A 12 23.58 -10.26 -16.41
N SER A 13 24.71 -9.83 -15.85
CA SER A 13 25.71 -10.74 -15.33
C SER A 13 25.12 -11.43 -14.11
N SER A 14 24.82 -12.72 -14.27
CA SER A 14 24.52 -13.66 -13.20
C SER A 14 25.76 -13.81 -12.31
N ALA A 15 25.95 -12.87 -11.37
CA ALA A 15 26.76 -13.14 -10.21
C ALA A 15 25.93 -14.04 -9.29
N ALA A 16 26.41 -15.27 -9.06
CA ALA A 16 25.87 -16.17 -8.06
C ALA A 16 25.95 -15.50 -6.69
N GLY A 17 24.87 -14.80 -6.32
CA GLY A 17 24.68 -14.27 -4.98
C GLY A 17 24.57 -15.45 -4.02
N GLN A 18 25.31 -15.41 -2.93
CA GLN A 18 25.08 -16.32 -1.82
C GLN A 18 23.59 -16.28 -1.45
N PRO A 19 22.95 -17.43 -1.18
CA PRO A 19 21.56 -17.45 -0.77
C PRO A 19 21.40 -16.54 0.45
N ALA A 20 20.35 -15.70 0.42
CA ALA A 20 19.91 -14.96 1.59
C ALA A 20 19.88 -15.92 2.80
N PRO A 21 20.21 -15.45 4.02
CA PRO A 21 20.16 -16.30 5.20
C PRO A 21 18.81 -17.00 5.25
N VAL A 22 18.86 -18.33 5.17
CA VAL A 22 17.68 -19.19 5.18
C VAL A 22 16.96 -18.89 6.48
N ALA A 23 15.78 -18.27 6.38
CA ALA A 23 14.91 -18.08 7.52
C ALA A 23 14.76 -19.44 8.24
N PRO A 24 14.74 -19.48 9.58
CA PRO A 24 14.59 -20.73 10.31
C PRO A 24 13.42 -21.51 9.72
N ALA A 25 13.62 -22.81 9.48
CA ALA A 25 12.59 -23.64 8.90
C ALA A 25 11.29 -23.44 9.69
N PRO A 26 10.16 -23.17 9.03
CA PRO A 26 8.89 -22.96 9.72
C PRO A 26 8.62 -24.14 10.65
N GLY A 27 8.21 -23.86 11.89
CA GLY A 27 7.98 -24.88 12.91
C GLY A 27 7.01 -25.96 12.43
N ASN A 28 7.05 -27.13 13.07
CA ASN A 28 6.15 -28.25 12.73
C ASN A 28 4.71 -28.08 13.27
N THR A 29 4.42 -26.97 13.92
CA THR A 29 3.11 -26.65 14.50
C THR A 29 2.46 -25.49 13.75
N PRO A 30 1.16 -25.57 13.41
CA PRO A 30 0.45 -24.47 12.77
C PRO A 30 0.41 -23.25 13.71
N GLU A 31 0.64 -22.06 13.15
CA GLU A 31 0.62 -20.78 13.85
C GLU A 31 -0.61 -19.97 13.43
N PRO A 32 -1.26 -19.21 14.32
CA PRO A 32 -2.34 -18.31 13.94
C PRO A 32 -1.92 -17.35 12.82
N GLN A 33 -2.78 -17.20 11.82
CA GLN A 33 -2.48 -16.45 10.61
C GLN A 33 -3.18 -15.09 10.62
N VAL A 34 -2.39 -14.06 10.32
CA VAL A 34 -2.85 -12.68 10.11
C VAL A 34 -2.56 -12.27 8.67
N SER A 35 -3.15 -11.18 8.18
CA SER A 35 -2.90 -10.71 6.81
C SER A 35 -1.41 -10.43 6.56
N PHE A 36 -0.88 -10.87 5.41
CA PHE A 36 0.48 -10.54 4.97
C PHE A 36 0.72 -9.02 4.88
N ALA A 37 -0.34 -8.24 4.61
CA ALA A 37 -0.30 -6.77 4.61
C ALA A 37 -0.09 -6.16 6.01
N ARG A 38 -0.20 -6.96 7.08
CA ARG A 38 0.03 -6.52 8.47
C ARG A 38 1.28 -7.13 9.09
N GLU A 39 1.64 -8.34 8.68
CA GLU A 39 2.88 -9.00 9.08
C GLU A 39 3.53 -9.64 7.85
N SER A 40 4.75 -9.22 7.54
CA SER A 40 5.52 -9.76 6.41
C SER A 40 6.34 -10.97 6.85
N LYS A 41 6.08 -12.13 6.23
CA LYS A 41 6.90 -13.35 6.34
C LYS A 41 7.32 -13.82 4.93
N PRO A 42 8.39 -14.63 4.80
CA PRO A 42 8.77 -15.21 3.51
C PRO A 42 7.64 -16.03 2.89
N HIS A 43 7.52 -16.04 1.56
CA HIS A 43 6.48 -16.80 0.84
C HIS A 43 6.39 -18.27 1.29
N ALA A 44 7.54 -18.96 1.39
CA ALA A 44 7.62 -20.35 1.82
C ALA A 44 7.04 -20.60 3.23
N TYR A 45 7.03 -19.59 4.12
CA TYR A 45 6.36 -19.69 5.42
C TYR A 45 4.84 -19.85 5.23
N TYR A 46 4.21 -19.05 4.37
CA TYR A 46 2.76 -19.13 4.16
C TYR A 46 2.34 -20.42 3.46
N VAL A 47 3.15 -20.91 2.50
CA VAL A 47 2.93 -22.22 1.89
C VAL A 47 2.95 -23.31 2.96
N ARG A 48 3.94 -23.31 3.85
CA ARG A 48 4.00 -24.27 4.95
C ARG A 48 2.81 -24.15 5.91
N GLN A 49 2.41 -22.93 6.26
CA GLN A 49 1.25 -22.72 7.14
C GLN A 49 -0.04 -23.24 6.50
N ALA A 50 -0.20 -23.12 5.17
CA ALA A 50 -1.35 -23.70 4.47
C ALA A 50 -1.36 -25.23 4.57
N GLU A 51 -0.21 -25.89 4.44
CA GLU A 51 -0.09 -27.35 4.63
C GLU A 51 -0.48 -27.80 6.04
N LEU A 52 0.04 -27.13 7.06
CA LEU A 52 -0.21 -27.46 8.46
C LEU A 52 -1.67 -27.22 8.85
N TRP A 53 -2.24 -26.08 8.45
CA TRP A 53 -3.65 -25.77 8.71
C TRP A 53 -4.60 -26.67 7.92
N TRP A 54 -4.23 -27.09 6.71
CA TRP A 54 -5.02 -28.06 5.97
C TRP A 54 -5.15 -29.39 6.71
N GLN A 55 -4.07 -29.88 7.33
CA GLN A 55 -4.12 -31.08 8.17
C GLN A 55 -5.07 -30.90 9.37
N GLN A 56 -5.09 -29.72 10.00
CA GLN A 56 -6.02 -29.43 11.10
C GLN A 56 -7.48 -29.38 10.64
N VAL A 57 -7.75 -28.80 9.47
CA VAL A 57 -9.09 -28.80 8.85
C VAL A 57 -9.55 -30.24 8.56
N GLN A 58 -8.66 -31.10 8.06
CA GLN A 58 -8.98 -32.50 7.79
C GLN A 58 -9.29 -33.30 9.07
N HIS A 59 -8.70 -32.92 10.20
CA HIS A 59 -8.98 -33.53 11.50
C HIS A 59 -10.31 -33.06 12.09
N ASP A 60 -10.61 -31.77 11.98
CA ASP A 60 -11.88 -31.17 12.42
C ASP A 60 -12.43 -30.21 11.37
N LEU A 61 -13.37 -30.71 10.58
CA LEU A 61 -14.04 -29.98 9.51
C LEU A 61 -15.03 -28.93 10.04
N HIS A 62 -15.41 -28.96 11.31
CA HIS A 62 -16.39 -28.05 11.90
C HIS A 62 -15.76 -26.89 12.69
N SER A 63 -14.42 -26.86 12.80
CA SER A 63 -13.70 -25.77 13.46
C SER A 63 -13.58 -24.52 12.58
N GLU A 64 -14.29 -23.45 12.97
CA GLU A 64 -14.16 -22.12 12.34
C GLU A 64 -12.73 -21.57 12.37
N THR A 65 -12.00 -21.84 13.45
CA THR A 65 -10.62 -21.38 13.64
C THR A 65 -9.67 -22.07 12.66
N ASN A 66 -9.81 -23.39 12.46
CA ASN A 66 -8.97 -24.14 11.52
C ASN A 66 -9.20 -23.61 10.10
N TRP A 67 -10.46 -23.44 9.72
CA TRP A 67 -10.85 -22.91 8.42
C TRP A 67 -10.37 -21.48 8.17
N TYR A 68 -10.51 -20.59 9.16
CA TYR A 68 -10.04 -19.21 9.03
C TYR A 68 -8.53 -19.15 8.78
N ASN A 69 -7.74 -19.87 9.59
CA ASN A 69 -6.29 -19.84 9.48
C ASN A 69 -5.81 -20.53 8.19
N TYR A 70 -6.46 -21.60 7.76
CA TYR A 70 -6.19 -22.24 6.46
C TYR A 70 -6.45 -21.29 5.29
N TYR A 71 -7.63 -20.65 5.25
CA TYR A 71 -7.95 -19.63 4.24
C TYR A 71 -6.92 -18.50 4.25
N ARG A 72 -6.58 -17.99 5.44
CA ARG A 72 -5.63 -16.88 5.57
C ARG A 72 -4.24 -17.28 5.09
N ALA A 73 -3.76 -18.47 5.41
CA ALA A 73 -2.48 -18.98 4.90
C ALA A 73 -2.46 -19.06 3.37
N CYS A 74 -3.52 -19.62 2.76
CA CYS A 74 -3.65 -19.67 1.30
C CYS A 74 -3.69 -18.27 0.68
N ARG A 75 -4.46 -17.35 1.26
CA ARG A 75 -4.55 -15.97 0.77
C ARG A 75 -3.23 -15.20 0.92
N ASN A 76 -2.49 -15.42 2.00
CA ASN A 76 -1.17 -14.82 2.19
C ASN A 76 -0.13 -15.39 1.20
N ALA A 77 -0.18 -16.70 0.93
CA ALA A 77 0.66 -17.33 -0.10
C ALA A 77 0.34 -16.72 -1.47
N GLN A 78 -0.95 -16.60 -1.83
CA GLN A 78 -1.36 -15.94 -3.07
C GLN A 78 -0.89 -14.48 -3.13
N GLY A 79 -1.10 -13.70 -2.07
CA GLY A 79 -0.70 -12.28 -2.01
C GLY A 79 0.82 -12.09 -2.16
N THR A 80 1.62 -12.98 -1.57
CA THR A 80 3.09 -12.97 -1.74
C THR A 80 3.57 -13.54 -3.07
N ALA A 81 2.68 -14.19 -3.83
CA ALA A 81 2.89 -14.63 -5.21
C ALA A 81 2.30 -13.65 -6.24
N ASP A 82 2.16 -12.37 -5.88
CA ASP A 82 1.64 -11.30 -6.77
C ASP A 82 0.21 -11.60 -7.26
N TRP A 83 -0.61 -12.18 -6.37
CA TRP A 83 -2.00 -12.55 -6.61
C TRP A 83 -2.23 -13.60 -7.72
N LYS A 84 -1.17 -14.14 -8.32
CA LYS A 84 -1.21 -15.12 -9.41
C LYS A 84 -1.93 -16.39 -8.99
N GLU A 85 -2.68 -16.98 -9.91
CA GLU A 85 -3.43 -18.21 -9.66
C GLU A 85 -2.53 -19.44 -9.61
N GLU A 86 -1.36 -19.39 -10.26
CA GLU A 86 -0.43 -20.51 -10.39
C GLU A 86 0.20 -20.94 -9.05
N PHE A 87 0.13 -20.11 -8.00
CA PHE A 87 0.66 -20.46 -6.67
C PHE A 87 0.06 -21.78 -6.14
N VAL A 88 -1.16 -22.14 -6.55
CA VAL A 88 -1.80 -23.40 -6.15
C VAL A 88 -1.03 -24.65 -6.61
N ARG A 89 -0.11 -24.50 -7.57
CA ARG A 89 0.74 -25.60 -8.07
C ARG A 89 1.92 -25.90 -7.15
N GLU A 90 2.23 -25.00 -6.20
CA GLU A 90 3.38 -25.15 -5.32
C GLU A 90 3.17 -26.18 -4.21
N SER A 91 1.92 -26.45 -3.82
CA SER A 91 1.56 -27.46 -2.83
C SER A 91 0.10 -27.90 -3.00
N PRO A 92 -0.22 -29.21 -2.86
CA PRO A 92 -1.60 -29.70 -2.97
C PRO A 92 -2.56 -29.15 -1.89
N ALA A 93 -2.01 -28.55 -0.82
CA ALA A 93 -2.79 -27.89 0.22
C ALA A 93 -3.26 -26.48 -0.20
N LEU A 94 -2.65 -25.84 -1.20
CA LEU A 94 -3.01 -24.48 -1.61
C LEU A 94 -4.29 -24.46 -2.43
N LYS A 95 -5.15 -23.46 -2.16
CA LYS A 95 -6.43 -23.26 -2.85
C LYS A 95 -6.71 -21.78 -3.01
N LEU A 96 -7.42 -21.41 -4.08
CA LEU A 96 -7.99 -20.08 -4.20
C LEU A 96 -9.12 -19.89 -3.18
N GLY A 97 -9.37 -18.65 -2.75
CA GLY A 97 -10.51 -18.35 -1.89
C GLY A 97 -11.84 -18.84 -2.48
N ALA A 98 -12.01 -18.71 -3.80
CA ALA A 98 -13.18 -19.18 -4.52
C ALA A 98 -13.40 -20.70 -4.41
N ASP A 99 -12.32 -21.48 -4.29
CA ASP A 99 -12.39 -22.95 -4.12
C ASP A 99 -12.65 -23.35 -2.67
N ILE A 100 -12.25 -22.51 -1.71
CA ILE A 100 -12.47 -22.75 -0.27
C ILE A 100 -13.91 -22.45 0.12
N VAL A 101 -14.54 -21.43 -0.47
CA VAL A 101 -15.91 -20.98 -0.10
C VAL A 101 -16.98 -22.10 -0.17
N PRO A 102 -17.05 -22.94 -1.22
CA PRO A 102 -17.98 -24.07 -1.26
C PRO A 102 -17.77 -25.07 -0.12
N LEU A 103 -16.51 -25.32 0.27
CA LEU A 103 -16.18 -26.24 1.37
C LEU A 103 -16.64 -25.68 2.72
N LEU A 104 -16.41 -24.39 2.96
CA LEU A 104 -16.92 -23.69 4.14
C LEU A 104 -18.44 -23.77 4.22
N LYS A 105 -19.13 -23.54 3.10
CA LYS A 105 -20.59 -23.63 3.02
C LYS A 105 -21.09 -25.04 3.37
N GLN A 106 -20.35 -26.08 3.00
CA GLN A 106 -20.72 -27.46 3.31
C GLN A 106 -20.53 -27.80 4.79
N HIS A 107 -19.40 -27.38 5.39
CA HIS A 107 -19.00 -27.88 6.71
C HIS A 107 -19.31 -26.94 7.88
N ILE A 108 -19.31 -25.63 7.64
CA ILE A 108 -19.63 -24.59 8.63
C ILE A 108 -20.59 -23.53 8.05
N PRO A 109 -21.75 -23.92 7.48
CA PRO A 109 -22.72 -22.96 6.98
C PRO A 109 -23.23 -22.06 8.11
N GLY A 110 -23.48 -20.80 7.78
CA GLY A 110 -24.13 -19.86 8.71
C GLY A 110 -23.22 -19.31 9.81
N THR A 111 -21.94 -19.68 9.83
CA THR A 111 -20.99 -19.19 10.82
C THR A 111 -20.31 -17.88 10.39
N PHE A 112 -19.62 -17.24 11.33
CA PHE A 112 -18.86 -16.02 11.05
C PHE A 112 -17.80 -16.27 9.96
N THR A 113 -16.98 -17.32 10.11
CA THR A 113 -15.90 -17.61 9.17
C THR A 113 -16.41 -17.86 7.76
N TYR A 114 -17.53 -18.59 7.59
CA TYR A 114 -18.13 -18.77 6.27
C TYR A 114 -18.52 -17.42 5.64
N TYR A 115 -19.28 -16.59 6.37
CA TYR A 115 -19.72 -15.30 5.87
C TYR A 115 -18.57 -14.34 5.58
N PHE A 116 -17.55 -14.30 6.44
CA PHE A 116 -16.39 -13.44 6.26
C PHE A 116 -15.56 -13.85 5.03
N VAL A 117 -15.25 -15.13 4.88
CA VAL A 117 -14.45 -15.62 3.74
C VAL A 117 -15.22 -15.47 2.43
N ALA A 118 -16.49 -15.88 2.40
CA ALA A 118 -17.32 -15.75 1.21
C ALA A 118 -17.53 -14.28 0.82
N GLY A 119 -17.78 -13.41 1.79
CA GLY A 119 -17.96 -11.98 1.56
C GLY A 119 -16.68 -11.23 1.16
N SER A 120 -15.50 -11.69 1.60
CA SER A 120 -14.21 -11.05 1.31
C SER A 120 -13.52 -11.55 0.04
N THR A 121 -13.90 -12.73 -0.48
CA THR A 121 -13.28 -13.32 -1.68
C THR A 121 -13.52 -12.48 -2.94
N GLY A 122 -14.68 -11.80 -3.02
CA GLY A 122 -14.99 -10.88 -4.14
C GLY A 122 -14.22 -9.56 -4.14
N GLY A 123 -13.48 -9.24 -3.06
CA GLY A 123 -12.72 -7.99 -2.93
C GLY A 123 -13.59 -6.75 -3.20
N VAL A 124 -13.11 -5.90 -4.10
CA VAL A 124 -13.78 -4.65 -4.55
C VAL A 124 -15.13 -4.92 -5.22
N ALA A 125 -15.27 -6.06 -5.92
CA ALA A 125 -16.45 -6.43 -6.70
C ALA A 125 -17.48 -7.26 -5.89
N SER A 126 -17.27 -7.41 -4.58
CA SER A 126 -18.20 -8.14 -3.71
C SER A 126 -19.55 -7.41 -3.57
N ASP A 127 -20.65 -8.16 -3.59
CA ASP A 127 -22.00 -7.62 -3.30
C ASP A 127 -22.18 -7.19 -1.83
N GLY A 128 -21.22 -7.56 -0.97
CA GLY A 128 -21.17 -7.23 0.45
C GLY A 128 -22.23 -7.88 1.34
N GLY A 129 -23.20 -8.62 0.80
CA GLY A 129 -24.30 -9.17 1.58
C GLY A 129 -23.85 -10.15 2.66
N LEU A 130 -22.92 -11.07 2.31
CA LEU A 130 -22.33 -12.00 3.27
C LEU A 130 -21.35 -11.31 4.22
N LEU A 131 -20.60 -10.32 3.71
CA LEU A 131 -19.66 -9.56 4.51
C LEU A 131 -20.36 -8.76 5.63
N LEU A 132 -21.51 -8.15 5.33
CA LEU A 132 -22.35 -7.47 6.31
C LEU A 132 -22.90 -8.44 7.37
N LYS A 133 -23.28 -9.67 6.99
CA LYS A 133 -23.66 -10.72 7.97
C LYS A 133 -22.51 -11.09 8.89
N ALA A 134 -21.30 -11.26 8.35
CA ALA A 134 -20.11 -11.49 9.17
C ALA A 134 -19.89 -10.34 10.17
N TYR A 135 -20.00 -9.10 9.70
CA TYR A 135 -19.84 -7.92 10.54
C TYR A 135 -20.90 -7.83 11.65
N GLN A 136 -22.14 -8.24 11.38
CA GLN A 136 -23.20 -8.32 12.40
C GLN A 136 -22.90 -9.36 13.48
N LEU A 137 -22.34 -10.52 13.09
CA LEU A 137 -22.01 -11.60 14.04
C LEU A 137 -20.81 -11.27 14.92
N ASN A 138 -19.76 -10.68 14.33
CA ASN A 138 -18.57 -10.29 15.07
C ASN A 138 -17.98 -8.99 14.50
N PRO A 139 -18.51 -7.83 14.92
CA PRO A 139 -18.06 -6.53 14.42
C PRO A 139 -16.65 -6.16 14.90
N ASP A 140 -16.12 -6.91 15.85
CA ASP A 140 -14.82 -6.69 16.48
C ASP A 140 -13.73 -7.65 15.98
N PHE A 141 -14.03 -8.45 14.96
CA PHE A 141 -13.06 -9.39 14.43
C PHE A 141 -11.88 -8.65 13.77
N GLU A 142 -10.65 -8.97 14.20
CA GLU A 142 -9.44 -8.35 13.68
C GLU A 142 -9.30 -8.59 12.17
N GLY A 143 -9.30 -7.50 11.39
CA GLY A 143 -9.23 -7.54 9.92
C GLY A 143 -10.56 -7.47 9.18
N ILE A 144 -11.71 -7.48 9.87
CA ILE A 144 -13.01 -7.26 9.22
C ILE A 144 -13.16 -5.80 8.75
N HIS A 145 -12.67 -4.85 9.55
CA HIS A 145 -12.81 -3.41 9.30
C HIS A 145 -12.26 -2.99 7.94
N ALA A 146 -11.04 -3.43 7.59
CA ALA A 146 -10.43 -3.15 6.29
C ALA A 146 -11.34 -3.55 5.11
N THR A 147 -11.89 -4.76 5.17
CA THR A 147 -12.78 -5.30 4.11
C THR A 147 -14.10 -4.53 4.05
N LEU A 148 -14.65 -4.12 5.19
CA LEU A 148 -15.88 -3.31 5.25
C LEU A 148 -15.66 -1.90 4.74
N VAL A 149 -14.49 -1.30 5.00
CA VAL A 149 -14.09 0.00 4.44
C VAL A 149 -13.96 -0.10 2.92
N THR A 150 -13.36 -1.18 2.38
CA THR A 150 -13.36 -1.45 0.94
C THR A 150 -14.78 -1.44 0.39
N TYR A 151 -15.67 -2.28 0.93
CA TYR A 151 -17.06 -2.40 0.47
C TYR A 151 -17.83 -1.07 0.59
N ALA A 152 -17.70 -0.36 1.71
CA ALA A 152 -18.39 0.90 1.93
C ALA A 152 -17.94 1.96 0.92
N THR A 153 -16.64 2.05 0.65
CA THR A 153 -16.10 2.96 -0.37
C THR A 153 -16.54 2.57 -1.78
N THR A 154 -16.48 1.28 -2.14
CA THR A 154 -16.82 0.83 -3.50
C THR A 154 -18.31 0.87 -3.79
N THR A 155 -19.17 1.00 -2.78
CA THR A 155 -20.62 1.20 -2.92
C THR A 155 -21.06 2.65 -2.67
N GLY A 156 -20.16 3.56 -2.30
CA GLY A 156 -20.49 4.95 -1.97
C GLY A 156 -21.27 5.10 -0.65
N ASN A 157 -21.14 4.14 0.27
CA ASN A 157 -21.79 4.17 1.58
C ASN A 157 -20.90 4.84 2.63
N ASP A 158 -20.79 6.17 2.54
CA ASP A 158 -19.93 6.96 3.44
C ASP A 158 -20.32 6.85 4.92
N THR A 159 -21.62 6.66 5.21
CA THR A 159 -22.10 6.46 6.58
C THR A 159 -21.55 5.16 7.17
N LEU A 160 -21.58 4.07 6.41
CA LEU A 160 -20.98 2.81 6.83
C LEU A 160 -19.46 2.95 6.97
N ARG A 161 -18.79 3.60 6.01
CA ARG A 161 -17.33 3.79 6.06
C ARG A 161 -16.90 4.50 7.34
N ARG A 162 -17.53 5.63 7.67
CA ARG A 162 -17.26 6.39 8.90
C ARG A 162 -17.52 5.57 10.16
N ALA A 163 -18.64 4.85 10.22
CA ALA A 163 -18.97 4.03 11.38
C ALA A 163 -17.95 2.89 11.59
N VAL A 164 -17.52 2.24 10.51
CA VAL A 164 -16.51 1.17 10.55
C VAL A 164 -15.14 1.73 10.93
N ASN A 165 -14.72 2.85 10.35
CA ASN A 165 -13.46 3.51 10.69
C ASN A 165 -13.43 3.96 12.16
N GLN A 166 -14.54 4.51 12.68
CA GLN A 166 -14.65 4.85 14.10
C GLN A 166 -14.42 3.63 15.00
N ARG A 167 -15.04 2.48 14.66
CA ARG A 167 -14.84 1.24 15.40
C ARG A 167 -13.40 0.74 15.27
N TRP A 168 -12.85 0.75 14.06
CA TRP A 168 -11.48 0.31 13.79
C TRP A 168 -10.46 1.12 14.59
N TYR A 169 -10.64 2.44 14.65
CA TYR A 169 -9.79 3.35 15.43
C TYR A 169 -9.84 3.03 16.93
N THR A 170 -11.04 2.84 17.51
CA THR A 170 -11.20 2.49 18.94
C THR A 170 -10.51 1.17 19.29
N ARG A 171 -10.40 0.24 18.34
CA ARG A 171 -9.73 -1.05 18.55
C ARG A 171 -8.22 -1.00 18.46
N GLN A 172 -7.64 0.12 18.01
CA GLN A 172 -6.18 0.31 17.91
C GLN A 172 -5.48 -0.80 17.08
N GLU A 173 -6.16 -1.33 16.06
CA GLU A 173 -5.63 -2.42 15.22
C GLU A 173 -4.72 -1.93 14.08
N LEU A 174 -4.87 -0.66 13.70
CA LEU A 174 -4.08 -0.02 12.65
C LEU A 174 -2.75 0.47 13.25
N SER A 175 -1.68 0.34 12.47
CA SER A 175 -0.32 0.73 12.87
C SER A 175 -0.24 2.24 13.21
N PRO A 176 0.31 2.60 14.39
CA PRO A 176 0.62 4.00 14.71
C PRO A 176 1.59 4.64 13.73
N GLY A 177 2.58 3.88 13.25
CA GLY A 177 3.53 4.35 12.24
C GLY A 177 2.86 4.65 10.88
N LEU A 178 1.92 3.82 10.45
CA LEU A 178 1.14 4.06 9.23
C LEU A 178 0.21 5.27 9.39
N LEU A 179 -0.40 5.47 10.57
CA LEU A 179 -1.19 6.66 10.87
C LEU A 179 -0.34 7.94 10.86
N SER A 180 0.84 7.90 11.45
CA SER A 180 1.78 9.03 11.44
C SER A 180 2.26 9.37 10.02
N TYR A 181 2.59 8.35 9.22
CA TYR A 181 2.92 8.52 7.80
C TYR A 181 1.77 9.15 7.02
N ALA A 182 0.55 8.62 7.17
CA ALA A 182 -0.64 9.12 6.49
C ALA A 182 -1.00 10.56 6.89
N TYR A 183 -0.81 10.93 8.14
CA TYR A 183 -0.96 12.32 8.59
C TYR A 183 -0.01 13.25 7.83
N ASN A 184 1.26 12.86 7.69
CA ASN A 184 2.26 13.63 6.95
C ASN A 184 1.96 13.67 5.45
N VAL A 185 1.43 12.59 4.86
CA VAL A 185 0.95 12.57 3.47
C VAL A 185 -0.16 13.59 3.30
N LEU A 186 -1.20 13.58 4.13
CA LEU A 186 -2.31 14.54 4.05
C LEU A 186 -1.84 16.00 4.18
N HIS A 187 -0.89 16.29 5.07
CA HIS A 187 -0.34 17.64 5.23
C HIS A 187 0.57 18.09 4.08
N SER A 188 1.05 17.15 3.25
CA SER A 188 1.85 17.47 2.05
C SER A 188 1.03 18.10 0.92
N LEU A 189 -0.30 17.99 0.98
CA LEU A 189 -1.19 18.27 -0.16
C LEU A 189 -1.76 19.69 -0.10
N ALA A 190 -1.90 20.32 -1.26
CA ALA A 190 -2.63 21.59 -1.37
C ALA A 190 -4.12 21.43 -0.96
N PRO A 191 -4.82 22.53 -0.61
CA PRO A 191 -6.25 22.49 -0.30
C PRO A 191 -7.08 21.90 -1.45
N GLY A 192 -8.03 21.02 -1.12
CA GLY A 192 -8.94 20.41 -2.09
C GLY A 192 -8.27 19.44 -3.09
N ALA A 193 -7.06 18.96 -2.78
CA ALA A 193 -6.30 18.12 -3.71
C ALA A 193 -6.93 16.73 -3.92
N ILE A 194 -6.68 16.14 -5.08
CA ILE A 194 -6.89 14.72 -5.35
C ILE A 194 -5.56 13.99 -5.14
N LEU A 195 -5.57 12.93 -4.34
CA LEU A 195 -4.43 12.04 -4.12
C LEU A 195 -4.75 10.66 -4.68
N LEU A 196 -3.92 10.18 -5.61
CA LEU A 196 -3.92 8.78 -6.03
C LEU A 196 -3.04 7.97 -5.07
N THR A 197 -3.58 6.86 -4.58
CA THR A 197 -2.90 5.89 -3.71
C THR A 197 -2.97 4.49 -4.31
N GLU A 198 -2.13 3.58 -3.81
CA GLU A 198 -2.09 2.17 -4.24
C GLU A 198 -2.07 1.26 -3.01
N HIS A 199 -2.91 0.21 -3.00
CA HIS A 199 -3.01 -0.77 -1.92
C HIS A 199 -3.53 -0.25 -0.57
N ASP A 200 -3.62 -1.17 0.41
CA ASP A 200 -4.28 -0.96 1.69
C ASP A 200 -3.50 -0.01 2.62
N ASN A 201 -2.20 -0.26 2.82
CA ASN A 201 -1.37 0.44 3.81
C ASN A 201 -1.08 1.92 3.47
N ASP A 202 -1.23 2.29 2.20
CA ASP A 202 -1.15 3.67 1.73
C ASP A 202 -2.50 4.40 1.86
N THR A 203 -3.62 3.67 1.80
CA THR A 203 -4.95 4.25 1.62
C THR A 203 -5.76 4.31 2.92
N TYR A 204 -5.92 3.17 3.60
CA TYR A 204 -6.86 3.06 4.72
C TYR A 204 -6.50 3.93 5.92
N PRO A 205 -5.22 4.10 6.28
CA PRO A 205 -4.83 5.09 7.29
C PRO A 205 -5.30 6.51 6.96
N LEU A 206 -5.26 6.93 5.67
CA LEU A 206 -5.72 8.26 5.25
C LEU A 206 -7.23 8.41 5.48
N TRP A 207 -8.03 7.46 5.01
CA TRP A 207 -9.49 7.50 5.20
C TRP A 207 -9.88 7.45 6.67
N LEU A 208 -9.19 6.66 7.49
CA LEU A 208 -9.44 6.62 8.93
C LEU A 208 -9.15 7.97 9.59
N LEU A 209 -8.04 8.62 9.25
CA LEU A 209 -7.71 9.96 9.77
C LEU A 209 -8.75 11.00 9.35
N GLN A 210 -9.23 10.95 8.10
CA GLN A 210 -10.26 11.86 7.60
C GLN A 210 -11.62 11.65 8.29
N ASP A 211 -12.04 10.39 8.41
CA ASP A 211 -13.35 10.02 8.93
C ASP A 211 -13.47 10.20 10.45
N VAL A 212 -12.39 9.94 11.20
CA VAL A 212 -12.43 9.89 12.67
C VAL A 212 -11.79 11.12 13.31
N LEU A 213 -10.64 11.55 12.80
CA LEU A 213 -9.86 12.66 13.38
C LEU A 213 -10.04 13.98 12.61
N HIS A 214 -10.84 13.98 11.54
CA HIS A 214 -11.09 15.14 10.68
C HIS A 214 -9.81 15.81 10.18
N VAL A 215 -8.77 15.01 9.93
CA VAL A 215 -7.52 15.49 9.35
C VAL A 215 -7.71 15.64 7.85
N ARG A 216 -7.62 16.87 7.34
CA ARG A 216 -7.69 17.16 5.90
C ARG A 216 -8.86 16.48 5.17
N PRO A 217 -10.11 16.65 5.63
CA PRO A 217 -11.29 16.08 4.96
C PRO A 217 -11.54 16.70 3.58
N ASP A 218 -10.86 17.79 3.25
CA ASP A 218 -10.89 18.44 1.94
C ASP A 218 -10.14 17.67 0.85
N VAL A 219 -9.22 16.77 1.22
CA VAL A 219 -8.45 15.97 0.26
C VAL A 219 -9.29 14.80 -0.24
N HIS A 220 -9.35 14.62 -1.55
CA HIS A 220 -10.00 13.47 -2.17
C HIS A 220 -8.99 12.33 -2.40
N VAL A 221 -9.04 11.30 -1.55
CA VAL A 221 -8.15 10.14 -1.63
C VAL A 221 -8.78 9.05 -2.51
N LEU A 222 -8.10 8.68 -3.60
CA LEU A 222 -8.53 7.70 -4.59
C LEU A 222 -7.53 6.55 -4.70
N ASN A 223 -7.97 5.35 -4.31
CA ASN A 223 -7.18 4.14 -4.48
C ASN A 223 -7.34 3.58 -5.91
N ILE A 224 -6.23 3.42 -6.63
CA ILE A 224 -6.22 2.92 -8.00
C ILE A 224 -6.64 1.46 -8.13
N ASP A 225 -6.51 0.66 -7.07
CA ASP A 225 -6.94 -0.73 -7.03
C ASP A 225 -8.45 -0.82 -7.27
N PHE A 226 -9.19 0.15 -6.72
CA PHE A 226 -10.65 0.16 -6.78
C PHE A 226 -11.14 0.64 -8.15
N LEU A 227 -10.30 1.40 -8.88
CA LEU A 227 -10.61 1.84 -10.24
C LEU A 227 -10.56 0.72 -11.28
N LEU A 228 -10.18 -0.51 -10.91
CA LEU A 228 -10.39 -1.67 -11.78
C LEU A 228 -11.84 -2.13 -11.79
N ASP A 229 -12.60 -1.93 -10.70
CA ASP A 229 -14.03 -2.17 -10.68
C ASP A 229 -14.75 -1.14 -11.57
N GLU A 230 -15.57 -1.63 -12.49
CA GLU A 230 -16.24 -0.79 -13.49
C GLU A 230 -17.24 0.18 -12.87
N SER A 231 -17.99 -0.26 -11.87
CA SER A 231 -19.01 0.56 -11.21
C SER A 231 -18.36 1.71 -10.44
N PHE A 232 -17.31 1.42 -9.67
CA PHE A 232 -16.52 2.42 -8.97
C PHE A 232 -15.84 3.38 -9.95
N ARG A 233 -15.12 2.87 -10.96
CA ARG A 233 -14.45 3.68 -11.98
C ARG A 233 -15.41 4.63 -12.69
N THR A 234 -16.58 4.14 -13.10
CA THR A 234 -17.59 4.93 -13.82
C THR A 234 -18.10 6.09 -12.97
N ARG A 235 -18.44 5.84 -11.70
CA ARG A 235 -18.89 6.91 -10.78
C ARG A 235 -17.79 7.92 -10.52
N THR A 236 -16.57 7.46 -10.22
CA THR A 236 -15.43 8.34 -9.96
C THR A 236 -15.09 9.19 -11.17
N PHE A 237 -15.05 8.62 -12.37
CA PHE A 237 -14.73 9.36 -13.60
C PHE A 237 -15.82 10.38 -13.93
N ALA A 238 -17.09 10.06 -13.73
CA ALA A 238 -18.18 11.02 -13.89
C ALA A 238 -18.04 12.22 -12.93
N GLN A 239 -17.69 11.96 -11.66
CA GLN A 239 -17.44 13.02 -10.66
C GLN A 239 -16.24 13.91 -11.02
N LEU A 240 -15.21 13.33 -11.64
CA LEU A 240 -14.01 14.06 -12.09
C LEU A 240 -14.14 14.64 -13.50
N HIS A 241 -15.30 14.50 -14.14
CA HIS A 241 -15.54 14.90 -15.54
C HIS A 241 -14.53 14.29 -16.53
N LEU A 242 -14.17 13.03 -16.31
CA LEU A 242 -13.30 12.24 -17.18
C LEU A 242 -14.12 11.41 -18.16
N GLU A 243 -13.57 11.22 -19.36
CA GLU A 243 -14.14 10.28 -20.33
C GLU A 243 -14.14 8.84 -19.75
N PRO A 244 -15.13 7.99 -20.08
CA PRO A 244 -15.11 6.59 -19.67
C PRO A 244 -13.87 5.85 -20.19
N LEU A 245 -13.36 4.92 -19.39
CA LEU A 245 -12.29 3.99 -19.78
C LEU A 245 -12.82 2.55 -19.71
N PRO A 246 -13.23 1.94 -20.83
CA PRO A 246 -13.63 0.54 -20.86
C PRO A 246 -12.39 -0.34 -20.78
N LEU A 247 -12.28 -1.14 -19.70
CA LEU A 247 -11.21 -2.13 -19.55
C LEU A 247 -11.65 -3.55 -19.92
N GLY A 248 -12.95 -3.79 -20.12
CA GLY A 248 -13.50 -5.12 -20.36
C GLY A 248 -13.34 -6.04 -19.15
N GLN A 249 -13.37 -7.35 -19.38
CA GLN A 249 -13.09 -8.34 -18.36
C GLN A 249 -11.59 -8.32 -18.02
N ILE A 250 -11.28 -8.05 -16.76
CA ILE A 250 -9.90 -7.96 -16.27
C ILE A 250 -9.50 -9.30 -15.67
N HIS A 251 -8.40 -9.88 -16.15
CA HIS A 251 -7.74 -11.01 -15.49
C HIS A 251 -6.77 -10.53 -14.42
N VAL A 252 -6.64 -11.29 -13.32
CA VAL A 252 -5.74 -10.97 -12.20
C VAL A 252 -4.29 -10.77 -12.64
N ASN A 253 -3.83 -11.58 -13.61
CA ASN A 253 -2.50 -11.48 -14.20
C ASN A 253 -2.27 -10.18 -15.00
N GLU A 254 -3.31 -9.36 -15.23
CA GLU A 254 -3.24 -8.09 -15.95
C GLU A 254 -3.44 -6.86 -15.05
N TYR A 255 -3.55 -7.02 -13.73
CA TYR A 255 -3.82 -5.90 -12.82
C TYR A 255 -2.81 -4.77 -12.96
N ALA A 256 -1.51 -5.07 -12.93
CA ALA A 256 -0.43 -4.08 -13.08
C ALA A 256 -0.61 -3.21 -14.34
N ARG A 257 -0.83 -3.86 -15.48
CA ARG A 257 -1.03 -3.19 -16.77
C ARG A 257 -2.30 -2.34 -16.79
N ASN A 258 -3.37 -2.80 -16.13
CA ASN A 258 -4.63 -2.06 -16.11
C ASN A 258 -4.59 -0.87 -15.14
N TRP A 259 -3.87 -0.96 -14.02
CA TRP A 259 -3.59 0.18 -13.15
C TRP A 259 -2.82 1.27 -13.88
N GLU A 260 -1.79 0.92 -14.67
CA GLU A 260 -1.07 1.88 -15.52
C GLU A 260 -2.01 2.60 -16.49
N LYS A 261 -2.87 1.85 -17.21
CA LYS A 261 -3.87 2.46 -18.12
C LYS A 261 -4.78 3.45 -17.39
N VAL A 262 -5.26 3.09 -16.20
CA VAL A 262 -6.14 3.94 -15.39
C VAL A 262 -5.43 5.22 -14.95
N VAL A 263 -4.22 5.11 -14.40
CA VAL A 263 -3.45 6.27 -13.94
C VAL A 263 -3.14 7.21 -15.10
N HIS A 264 -2.68 6.67 -16.23
CA HIS A 264 -2.40 7.49 -17.41
C HIS A 264 -3.66 8.18 -17.95
N HIS A 265 -4.78 7.46 -18.05
CA HIS A 265 -6.05 8.04 -18.48
C HIS A 265 -6.52 9.17 -17.56
N LEU A 266 -6.46 8.95 -16.24
CA LEU A 266 -6.82 9.95 -15.25
C LEU A 266 -5.92 11.18 -15.34
N VAL A 267 -4.60 10.99 -15.27
CA VAL A 267 -3.65 12.11 -15.24
C VAL A 267 -3.70 12.94 -16.53
N THR A 268 -3.83 12.29 -17.70
CA THR A 268 -3.82 12.98 -19.00
C THR A 268 -5.18 13.58 -19.37
N GLY A 269 -6.28 12.95 -18.95
CA GLY A 269 -7.64 13.42 -19.21
C GLY A 269 -8.14 14.47 -18.20
N TYR A 270 -7.56 14.53 -17.01
CA TYR A 270 -8.07 15.40 -15.95
C TYR A 270 -7.75 16.87 -16.21
N ARG A 271 -8.79 17.71 -16.19
CA ARG A 271 -8.69 19.16 -16.49
C ARG A 271 -8.06 20.01 -15.38
N LEU A 272 -7.36 19.39 -14.43
CA LEU A 272 -6.69 20.02 -13.27
C LEU A 272 -7.53 21.11 -12.59
N THR A 273 -8.84 20.87 -12.44
CA THR A 273 -9.74 21.75 -11.68
C THR A 273 -9.37 21.79 -10.19
N GLN A 274 -8.66 20.77 -9.72
CA GLN A 274 -8.05 20.67 -8.40
C GLN A 274 -6.60 20.18 -8.55
N PRO A 275 -5.71 20.48 -7.59
CA PRO A 275 -4.36 19.91 -7.57
C PRO A 275 -4.38 18.37 -7.56
N LEU A 276 -3.67 17.74 -8.49
CA LEU A 276 -3.54 16.28 -8.57
C LEU A 276 -2.18 15.82 -8.04
N TYR A 277 -2.22 14.80 -7.20
CA TYR A 277 -1.05 14.20 -6.57
C TYR A 277 -1.05 12.68 -6.73
N LEU A 278 0.14 12.10 -6.84
CA LEU A 278 0.37 10.66 -6.77
C LEU A 278 1.18 10.38 -5.50
N ALA A 279 0.75 9.44 -4.66
CA ALA A 279 1.50 9.09 -3.46
C ALA A 279 2.90 8.53 -3.83
N MET A 280 3.93 8.87 -3.06
CA MET A 280 5.29 8.36 -3.32
C MET A 280 5.44 6.85 -3.07
N SER A 281 4.48 6.27 -2.37
CA SER A 281 4.28 4.84 -2.09
C SER A 281 3.79 4.04 -3.30
N MET A 282 3.23 4.68 -4.32
CA MET A 282 2.82 4.01 -5.55
C MET A 282 4.02 3.44 -6.30
N ALA A 283 3.83 2.29 -6.96
CA ALA A 283 4.86 1.67 -7.78
C ALA A 283 5.27 2.62 -8.93
N PRO A 284 6.58 2.85 -9.17
CA PRO A 284 7.03 3.77 -10.22
C PRO A 284 6.50 3.46 -11.63
N ALA A 285 6.25 2.19 -11.93
CA ALA A 285 5.65 1.76 -13.20
C ALA A 285 4.30 2.42 -13.47
N ARG A 286 3.52 2.76 -12.43
CA ARG A 286 2.19 3.39 -12.57
C ARG A 286 2.22 4.76 -13.22
N TYR A 287 3.34 5.46 -13.12
CA TYR A 287 3.51 6.83 -13.60
C TYR A 287 4.76 7.00 -14.47
N GLU A 288 5.25 5.90 -15.03
CA GLU A 288 6.32 5.94 -16.03
C GLU A 288 5.92 6.82 -17.21
N GLY A 289 6.84 7.65 -17.71
CA GLY A 289 6.54 8.61 -18.78
C GLY A 289 5.83 9.90 -18.33
N LEU A 290 5.40 10.01 -17.06
CA LEU A 290 4.85 11.25 -16.50
C LEU A 290 5.86 12.03 -15.64
N THR A 291 7.05 11.46 -15.39
CA THR A 291 8.04 11.95 -14.41
C THR A 291 8.53 13.38 -14.65
N ALA A 292 8.54 13.86 -15.89
CA ALA A 292 8.91 15.24 -16.22
C ALA A 292 7.91 16.29 -15.67
N ASP A 293 6.67 15.88 -15.42
CA ASP A 293 5.58 16.72 -14.92
C ASP A 293 5.29 16.47 -13.41
N LEU A 294 6.13 15.69 -12.73
CA LEU A 294 5.95 15.33 -11.31
C LEU A 294 6.96 16.07 -10.43
N TYR A 295 6.45 16.81 -9.45
CA TYR A 295 7.24 17.64 -8.54
C TYR A 295 7.12 17.12 -7.10
N PRO A 296 8.24 16.77 -6.42
CA PRO A 296 8.21 16.24 -5.06
C PRO A 296 7.68 17.30 -4.09
N THR A 297 6.52 17.05 -3.49
CA THR A 297 5.86 17.94 -2.54
C THR A 297 5.51 17.15 -1.30
N GLY A 298 6.29 17.33 -0.23
CA GLY A 298 6.24 16.49 0.96
C GLY A 298 6.41 15.00 0.61
N LEU A 299 5.38 14.20 0.89
CA LEU A 299 5.33 12.76 0.65
C LEU A 299 4.52 12.35 -0.59
N ALA A 300 4.28 13.28 -1.51
CA ALA A 300 3.55 13.01 -2.76
C ALA A 300 4.19 13.72 -3.97
N TRP A 301 3.93 13.19 -5.15
CA TRP A 301 4.28 13.80 -6.42
C TRP A 301 3.15 14.70 -6.89
N ARG A 302 3.37 16.02 -6.90
CA ARG A 302 2.41 16.97 -7.48
C ARG A 302 2.53 16.95 -9.00
N TYR A 303 1.43 16.65 -9.69
CA TYR A 303 1.38 16.72 -11.15
C TYR A 303 1.16 18.16 -11.63
N SER A 304 1.99 18.61 -12.59
CA SER A 304 1.87 19.93 -13.22
C SER A 304 2.60 20.01 -14.54
N LYS A 305 1.96 20.58 -15.57
CA LYS A 305 2.61 20.92 -16.84
C LYS A 305 3.53 22.13 -16.76
N THR A 306 3.41 22.92 -15.70
CA THR A 306 4.29 24.06 -15.43
C THR A 306 5.19 23.77 -14.25
N LYS A 307 6.37 24.37 -14.27
CA LYS A 307 7.34 24.22 -13.18
C LYS A 307 6.79 24.75 -11.86
N ILE A 308 6.93 23.95 -10.80
CA ILE A 308 6.55 24.32 -9.44
C ILE A 308 7.79 24.38 -8.55
N ALA A 309 7.90 25.42 -7.74
CA ALA A 309 8.90 25.52 -6.70
C ALA A 309 8.39 24.84 -5.43
N THR A 310 9.04 23.75 -5.03
CA THR A 310 8.64 22.93 -3.87
C THR A 310 9.54 23.13 -2.65
N GLN A 311 10.75 23.66 -2.84
CA GLN A 311 11.77 23.75 -1.79
C GLN A 311 11.32 24.43 -0.50
N ALA A 312 10.75 25.64 -0.60
CA ALA A 312 10.32 26.40 0.58
C ALA A 312 9.21 25.66 1.35
N LEU A 313 8.24 25.11 0.61
CA LEU A 313 7.15 24.31 1.18
C LEU A 313 7.69 23.03 1.85
N ASN A 314 8.62 22.32 1.21
CA ASN A 314 9.19 21.09 1.76
C ASN A 314 9.96 21.36 3.07
N CYS A 315 10.73 22.45 3.14
CA CYS A 315 11.39 22.88 4.38
C CYS A 315 10.36 23.23 5.47
N GLN A 316 9.27 23.94 5.11
CA GLN A 316 8.21 24.28 6.06
C GLN A 316 7.50 23.03 6.60
N LEU A 317 7.13 22.09 5.72
CA LEU A 317 6.49 20.83 6.11
C LEU A 317 7.36 20.06 7.10
N LEU A 318 8.66 19.96 6.80
CA LEU A 318 9.64 19.31 7.66
C LEU A 318 9.71 19.95 9.05
N GLU A 319 9.73 21.29 9.11
CA GLU A 319 9.96 22.05 10.35
C GLU A 319 8.71 22.17 11.22
N GLU A 320 7.54 22.32 10.60
CA GLU A 320 6.34 22.82 11.28
C GLU A 320 5.16 21.85 11.26
N GLN A 321 5.08 20.93 10.29
CA GLN A 321 3.87 20.14 10.06
C GLN A 321 4.07 18.65 10.33
N PHE A 322 5.23 18.09 10.00
CA PHE A 322 5.43 16.65 10.05
C PHE A 322 5.61 16.11 11.47
N LEU A 323 4.94 15.00 11.74
CA LEU A 323 5.14 14.16 12.92
C LEU A 323 6.39 13.30 12.70
N TRP A 324 7.38 13.45 13.57
CA TRP A 324 8.67 12.77 13.44
C TRP A 324 8.90 11.68 14.48
N ASP A 325 8.02 11.53 15.47
CA ASP A 325 8.26 10.64 16.60
C ASP A 325 8.44 9.19 16.14
N GLU A 326 7.48 8.65 15.39
CA GLU A 326 7.56 7.28 14.82
C GLU A 326 8.73 7.08 13.85
N VAL A 327 9.21 8.14 13.18
CA VAL A 327 10.37 8.07 12.28
C VAL A 327 11.67 8.02 13.08
N ARG A 328 11.76 8.77 14.18
CA ARG A 328 12.92 8.79 15.07
C ARG A 328 13.02 7.50 15.87
N GLN A 329 11.88 7.04 16.40
CA GLN A 329 11.80 5.85 17.23
C GLN A 329 10.35 5.35 17.30
N PRO A 330 10.09 4.04 17.07
CA PRO A 330 8.77 3.46 17.31
C PRO A 330 8.34 3.66 18.77
N LEU A 331 7.15 4.21 19.00
CA LEU A 331 6.65 4.49 20.36
C LEU A 331 5.94 3.29 21.00
N ALA A 332 5.52 2.32 20.18
CA ALA A 332 4.85 1.12 20.61
C ALA A 332 5.28 -0.09 19.75
N TYR A 333 4.94 -1.30 20.22
CA TYR A 333 5.04 -2.47 19.36
C TYR A 333 4.10 -2.32 18.17
N ASP A 334 4.66 -2.47 16.98
CA ASP A 334 3.92 -2.37 15.72
C ASP A 334 4.18 -3.61 14.87
N ARG A 335 3.15 -4.44 14.71
CA ARG A 335 3.22 -5.65 13.87
C ARG A 335 3.57 -5.32 12.42
N SER A 336 3.20 -4.12 11.96
CA SER A 336 3.43 -3.61 10.60
C SER A 336 4.69 -2.76 10.46
N ALA A 337 5.60 -2.78 11.45
CA ALA A 337 6.85 -2.02 11.44
C ALA A 337 7.66 -2.16 10.15
N HIS A 338 7.66 -3.33 9.52
CA HIS A 338 8.32 -3.55 8.22
C HIS A 338 7.76 -2.62 7.12
N PHE A 339 6.44 -2.47 7.03
CA PHE A 339 5.79 -1.59 6.05
C PHE A 339 6.04 -0.12 6.38
N VAL A 340 6.03 0.25 7.67
CA VAL A 340 6.37 1.61 8.12
C VAL A 340 7.80 1.96 7.69
N GLN A 341 8.76 1.05 7.86
CA GLN A 341 10.15 1.25 7.44
C GLN A 341 10.27 1.43 5.92
N GLN A 342 9.53 0.65 5.13
CA GLN A 342 9.49 0.82 3.67
C GLN A 342 8.94 2.21 3.29
N LEU A 343 7.82 2.62 3.87
CA LEU A 343 7.20 3.93 3.59
C LEU A 343 8.06 5.10 4.07
N ASN A 344 8.81 4.94 5.17
CA ASN A 344 9.71 5.97 5.67
C ASN A 344 10.83 6.36 4.68
N ARG A 345 11.11 5.52 3.68
CA ARG A 345 12.03 5.88 2.58
C ARG A 345 11.50 7.04 1.74
N ASN A 346 10.20 7.25 1.72
CA ASN A 346 9.56 8.34 0.97
C ASN A 346 9.85 9.72 1.56
N TYR A 347 10.40 9.82 2.78
CA TYR A 347 10.90 11.09 3.31
C TYR A 347 12.24 11.52 2.68
N LEU A 348 13.01 10.60 2.09
CA LEU A 348 14.37 10.90 1.61
C LEU A 348 14.41 12.00 0.52
N PRO A 349 13.49 12.07 -0.47
CA PRO A 349 13.46 13.15 -1.44
C PRO A 349 13.33 14.54 -0.80
N LEU A 350 12.33 14.77 0.07
CA LEU A 350 12.17 16.08 0.71
C LEU A 350 13.35 16.40 1.64
N LEU A 351 13.84 15.40 2.39
CA LEU A 351 14.94 15.59 3.33
C LEU A 351 16.21 16.02 2.58
N ARG A 352 16.46 15.46 1.40
CA ARG A 352 17.61 15.84 0.57
C ARG A 352 17.49 17.26 0.06
N GLU A 353 16.30 17.66 -0.38
CA GLU A 353 16.04 19.03 -0.84
C GLU A 353 16.28 20.06 0.29
N CYS A 354 15.79 19.76 1.49
CA CYS A 354 15.98 20.59 2.68
C CYS A 354 17.45 20.61 3.14
N TYR A 355 18.12 19.45 3.14
CA TYR A 355 19.53 19.33 3.50
C TYR A 355 20.42 20.26 2.65
N HIS A 356 20.24 20.24 1.33
CA HIS A 356 21.01 21.11 0.43
C HIS A 356 20.58 22.58 0.54
N PHE A 357 19.31 22.86 0.82
CA PHE A 357 18.86 24.22 1.13
C PHE A 357 19.63 24.79 2.32
N TYR A 358 19.59 24.10 3.46
CA TYR A 358 20.26 24.53 4.68
C TYR A 358 21.79 24.62 4.52
N GLN A 359 22.37 23.74 3.71
CA GLN A 359 23.79 23.82 3.35
C GLN A 359 24.12 25.14 2.63
N ARG A 360 23.35 25.48 1.58
CA ARG A 360 23.57 26.71 0.80
C ARG A 360 23.30 27.97 1.60
N THR A 361 22.30 27.94 2.49
CA THR A 361 21.94 29.07 3.34
C THR A 361 22.73 29.12 4.66
N LYS A 362 23.74 28.26 4.85
CA LYS A 362 24.60 28.21 6.04
C LYS A 362 23.82 28.04 7.37
N GLN A 363 22.90 27.09 7.41
CA GLN A 363 22.08 26.74 8.57
C GLN A 363 22.51 25.37 9.17
N PRO A 364 23.65 25.29 9.88
CA PRO A 364 24.26 24.01 10.29
C PRO A 364 23.39 23.20 11.27
N GLN A 365 22.65 23.86 12.16
CA GLN A 365 21.77 23.19 13.12
C GLN A 365 20.62 22.46 12.42
N ARG A 366 19.94 23.12 11.48
CA ARG A 366 18.86 22.51 10.68
C ARG A 366 19.41 21.39 9.79
N GLN A 367 20.58 21.60 9.19
CA GLN A 367 21.24 20.55 8.42
C GLN A 367 21.53 19.30 9.27
N GLN A 368 21.95 19.48 10.53
CA GLN A 368 22.20 18.38 11.46
C GLN A 368 20.91 17.63 11.84
N GLN A 369 19.79 18.33 12.04
CA GLN A 369 18.49 17.71 12.28
C GLN A 369 18.08 16.80 11.11
N VAL A 370 18.27 17.26 9.87
CA VAL A 370 18.01 16.44 8.69
C VAL A 370 18.89 15.18 8.68
N ARG A 371 20.18 15.30 9.01
CA ARG A 371 21.08 14.13 9.10
C ARG A 371 20.60 13.09 10.11
N GLN A 372 20.06 13.52 11.25
CA GLN A 372 19.54 12.62 12.28
C GLN A 372 18.30 11.85 11.78
N LEU A 373 17.37 12.54 11.11
CA LEU A 373 16.20 11.90 10.51
C LEU A 373 16.60 10.90 9.42
N VAL A 374 17.54 11.28 8.56
CA VAL A 374 18.06 10.40 7.51
C VAL A 374 18.73 9.16 8.12
N ALA A 375 19.51 9.32 9.19
CA ALA A 375 20.12 8.18 9.88
C ALA A 375 19.08 7.22 10.46
N ALA A 376 17.99 7.74 11.05
CA ALA A 376 16.90 6.93 11.58
C ALA A 376 16.19 6.13 10.46
N ILE A 377 15.90 6.77 9.33
CA ILE A 377 15.29 6.11 8.15
C ILE A 377 16.22 5.02 7.59
N LEU A 378 17.50 5.35 7.39
CA LEU A 378 18.47 4.41 6.83
C LEU A 378 18.67 3.18 7.73
N ALA A 379 18.58 3.32 9.05
CA ALA A 379 18.69 2.20 9.98
C ALA A 379 17.61 1.13 9.76
N GLY A 380 16.46 1.49 9.20
CA GLY A 380 15.36 0.57 8.87
C GLY A 380 15.46 -0.09 7.48
N ILE A 381 16.48 0.21 6.68
CA ILE A 381 16.64 -0.36 5.33
C ILE A 381 17.50 -1.62 5.40
N GLU A 382 16.97 -2.74 4.92
CA GLU A 382 17.70 -3.99 4.71
C GLU A 382 17.45 -4.50 3.29
N PRO A 383 18.44 -5.16 2.64
CA PRO A 383 19.74 -5.53 3.19
C PRO A 383 20.71 -4.33 3.30
N ALA A 384 21.79 -4.49 4.09
CA ALA A 384 22.82 -3.45 4.28
C ALA A 384 23.39 -2.84 2.99
N ALA A 385 23.45 -3.59 1.89
CA ALA A 385 23.86 -3.07 0.58
C ALA A 385 22.88 -2.02 0.03
N GLU A 386 21.57 -2.23 0.20
CA GLU A 386 20.55 -1.27 -0.20
C GLU A 386 20.57 -0.02 0.69
N ARG A 387 20.81 -0.20 1.98
CA ARG A 387 21.03 0.91 2.92
C ARG A 387 22.19 1.80 2.50
N GLU A 388 23.32 1.18 2.15
CA GLU A 388 24.52 1.89 1.72
C GLU A 388 24.27 2.63 0.40
N HIS A 389 23.57 2.01 -0.54
CA HIS A 389 23.16 2.67 -1.79
C HIS A 389 22.27 3.90 -1.52
N ALA A 390 21.25 3.76 -0.67
CA ALA A 390 20.37 4.87 -0.29
C ALA A 390 21.14 6.01 0.41
N ARG A 391 22.10 5.66 1.27
CA ARG A 391 22.99 6.63 1.95
C ARG A 391 23.83 7.42 0.95
N GLN A 392 24.46 6.73 0.00
CA GLN A 392 25.26 7.36 -1.05
C GLN A 392 24.40 8.25 -1.94
N ALA A 393 23.25 7.76 -2.38
CA ALA A 393 22.31 8.51 -3.19
C ALA A 393 21.86 9.81 -2.48
N PHE A 394 21.62 9.77 -1.17
CA PHE A 394 21.23 10.94 -0.38
C PHE A 394 22.32 12.01 -0.30
N PHE A 395 23.56 11.63 0.05
CA PHE A 395 24.65 12.58 0.31
C PHE A 395 25.45 12.98 -0.93
N SER A 396 25.24 12.33 -2.08
CA SER A 396 25.91 12.68 -3.32
C SER A 396 25.60 14.12 -3.76
N ALA A 397 26.62 14.80 -4.29
CA ALA A 397 26.57 16.23 -4.66
C ALA A 397 25.80 16.52 -5.97
N ALA A 398 25.39 15.48 -6.71
CA ALA A 398 24.52 15.69 -7.85
C ALA A 398 23.13 16.08 -7.32
N PRO A 399 22.43 17.06 -7.90
CA PRO A 399 21.00 17.21 -7.66
C PRO A 399 20.29 15.89 -8.00
N VAL A 400 19.17 15.58 -7.35
CA VAL A 400 18.18 14.77 -8.07
C VAL A 400 17.93 15.57 -9.34
N GLN A 401 18.38 15.05 -10.47
CA GLN A 401 17.98 15.63 -11.74
C GLN A 401 16.46 15.48 -11.75
N SER A 402 15.74 16.56 -11.44
CA SER A 402 14.51 16.82 -12.17
C SER A 402 14.88 16.58 -13.64
N PRO A 403 14.14 15.74 -14.40
CA PRO A 403 14.48 15.45 -15.78
C PRO A 403 14.74 16.79 -16.50
N GLN A 404 16.01 17.04 -16.85
CA GLN A 404 16.45 18.35 -17.29
C GLN A 404 16.38 18.44 -18.81
N ARG A 405 15.68 19.50 -19.23
CA ARG A 405 15.73 20.28 -20.48
C ARG A 405 14.87 19.83 -21.65
#